data_AF-A0AB39YGG1-F1
#
_entry.id   AF-A0AB39YGG1-F1
#
_cell.length_a   1.000
_cell.length_b   1.000
_cell.length_c   1.000
_cell.angle_alpha   90.00
_cell.angle_beta   90.00
_cell.angle_gamma   90.00
#
_symmetry.space_group_name_H-M   'P 1'
#
loop_
_entity.id
_entity.type
_entity.pdbx_description
1 polymer ?
#
loop_
_entity_poly.entity_id
_entity_poly.type
_entity_poly.pdbx_seq_one_letter_code
_entity_poly.pdbx_strand_id
1 'polypeptide(L)'
;MTASGSAREVPASSGWEPRLYWRWIVYNSIAFVIVLSVGIALALLGSDVLHLRLASGHVWVALVIATLGAVLFGGVLGSLQWLVVRERVAVPRKAWVTANIGPALLAWLLVIMPAVIGAQKSDQDVSMAYLLAASQSLALGPLLGLSQSLVLRKVTSRWAWWIGANLASWLIVDIALLLLSRLSGDLDVLRGDGAVAEVYLSLIATTPLTGRALLWVLAPSALTPLPEDP
;
A
#
# COMPACT_ATOMS: atom_id res chain seq x y z
N MET A 1 -58.57 15.28 -8.47
CA MET A 1 -57.78 14.07 -8.80
C MET A 1 -56.31 14.44 -8.70
N THR A 2 -55.69 14.13 -7.57
CA THR A 2 -54.27 14.40 -7.30
C THR A 2 -53.46 13.19 -7.73
N ALA A 3 -52.66 13.34 -8.80
CA ALA A 3 -51.70 12.34 -9.21
C ALA A 3 -50.53 12.35 -8.21
N SER A 4 -50.62 11.47 -7.21
CA SER A 4 -49.48 11.03 -6.39
C SER A 4 -48.50 10.31 -7.32
N GLY A 5 -47.57 11.07 -7.90
CA GLY A 5 -46.41 10.50 -8.56
C GLY A 5 -45.57 9.80 -7.51
N SER A 6 -45.58 8.47 -7.53
CA SER A 6 -44.67 7.68 -6.71
C SER A 6 -43.25 8.08 -7.08
N ALA A 7 -42.62 8.87 -6.20
CA ALA A 7 -41.18 9.05 -6.21
C ALA A 7 -40.60 7.64 -6.16
N ARG A 8 -40.09 7.19 -7.30
CA ARG A 8 -39.37 5.93 -7.42
C ARG A 8 -38.16 6.12 -6.52
N GLU A 9 -38.22 5.58 -5.30
CA GLU A 9 -37.09 5.53 -4.38
C GLU A 9 -35.95 4.91 -5.17
N VAL A 10 -34.99 5.75 -5.58
CA VAL A 10 -33.74 5.26 -6.13
C VAL A 10 -33.13 4.48 -4.96
N PRO A 11 -33.02 3.15 -5.04
CA PRO A 11 -32.52 2.38 -3.92
C PRO A 11 -31.18 2.96 -3.54
N ALA A 12 -31.06 3.42 -2.29
CA ALA A 12 -29.83 3.94 -1.74
C ALA A 12 -28.76 2.90 -2.01
N SER A 13 -27.92 3.13 -3.03
CA SER A 13 -27.00 2.12 -3.52
C SER A 13 -26.16 1.70 -2.32
N SER A 14 -26.13 0.40 -2.01
CA SER A 14 -25.61 -0.16 -0.76
C SER A 14 -24.11 0.10 -0.50
N GLY A 15 -23.46 0.92 -1.32
CA GLY A 15 -22.01 1.12 -1.39
C GLY A 15 -21.27 -0.11 -1.92
N TRP A 16 -21.97 -1.25 -2.09
CA TRP A 16 -21.37 -2.52 -2.45
C TRP A 16 -21.39 -2.73 -3.96
N GLU A 17 -20.22 -2.53 -4.59
CA GLU A 17 -20.01 -2.78 -6.02
C GLU A 17 -18.94 -3.86 -6.23
N PRO A 18 -19.33 -5.11 -6.54
CA PRO A 18 -18.41 -6.23 -6.70
C PRO A 18 -17.33 -5.97 -7.75
N ARG A 19 -17.68 -5.26 -8.83
CA ARG A 19 -16.73 -4.87 -9.88
C ARG A 19 -15.60 -3.99 -9.33
N LEU A 20 -15.95 -3.00 -8.50
CA LEU A 20 -14.98 -2.07 -7.94
C LEU A 20 -14.11 -2.76 -6.88
N TYR A 21 -14.70 -3.67 -6.10
CA TYR A 21 -13.98 -4.54 -5.18
C TYR A 21 -12.91 -5.39 -5.86
N TRP A 22 -13.28 -6.11 -6.93
CA TRP A 22 -12.32 -6.94 -7.67
C TRP A 22 -11.26 -6.12 -8.39
N ARG A 23 -11.62 -4.94 -8.93
CA ARG A 23 -10.64 -4.01 -9.50
C ARG A 23 -9.63 -3.53 -8.45
N TRP A 24 -10.09 -3.25 -7.23
CA TRP A 24 -9.19 -2.90 -6.13
C TRP A 24 -8.19 -4.01 -5.85
N ILE A 25 -8.66 -5.25 -5.70
CA ILE A 25 -7.80 -6.42 -5.48
C ILE A 25 -6.77 -6.53 -6.60
N VAL A 26 -7.22 -6.60 -7.85
CA VAL A 26 -6.35 -6.78 -9.02
C VAL A 26 -5.31 -5.67 -9.13
N TYR A 27 -5.69 -4.41 -9.01
CA TYR A 27 -4.75 -3.30 -9.14
C TYR A 27 -3.76 -3.21 -7.98
N ASN A 28 -4.15 -3.55 -6.74
CA ASN A 28 -3.20 -3.62 -5.65
C ASN A 28 -2.26 -4.83 -5.81
N SER A 29 -2.76 -5.99 -6.24
CA SER A 29 -1.92 -7.16 -6.50
C SER A 29 -0.89 -6.87 -7.61
N ILE A 30 -1.31 -6.23 -8.70
CA ILE A 30 -0.39 -5.80 -9.78
C ILE A 30 0.65 -4.81 -9.24
N ALA A 31 0.23 -3.83 -8.43
CA ALA A 31 1.16 -2.89 -7.81
C ALA A 31 2.23 -3.62 -6.99
N PHE A 32 1.83 -4.55 -6.12
CA PHE A 32 2.77 -5.33 -5.32
C PHE A 32 3.71 -6.18 -6.17
N VAL A 33 3.19 -6.86 -7.20
CA VAL A 33 4.03 -7.66 -8.11
C VAL A 33 5.07 -6.77 -8.80
N ILE A 34 4.68 -5.63 -9.36
CA ILE A 34 5.60 -4.69 -10.02
C ILE A 34 6.67 -4.21 -9.04
N VAL A 35 6.22 -3.70 -7.89
CA VAL A 35 7.07 -3.07 -6.88
C VAL A 35 8.09 -4.06 -6.32
N LEU A 36 7.65 -5.27 -5.97
CA LEU A 36 8.52 -6.30 -5.44
C LEU A 36 9.46 -6.86 -6.53
N SER A 37 8.98 -7.03 -7.77
CA SER A 37 9.83 -7.51 -8.88
C SER A 37 10.96 -6.52 -9.19
N VAL A 38 10.65 -5.22 -9.20
CA VAL A 38 11.68 -4.19 -9.37
C VAL A 38 12.60 -4.16 -8.15
N GLY A 39 12.08 -4.33 -6.94
CA GLY A 39 12.91 -4.46 -5.73
C GLY A 39 13.92 -5.60 -5.83
N ILE A 40 13.48 -6.79 -6.26
CA ILE A 40 14.36 -7.94 -6.51
C ILE A 40 15.38 -7.62 -7.59
N ALA A 41 14.95 -7.07 -8.73
CA ALA A 41 15.85 -6.74 -9.83
C ALA A 41 16.93 -5.74 -9.39
N LEU A 42 16.56 -4.71 -8.61
CA LEU A 42 17.50 -3.74 -8.04
C LEU A 42 18.45 -4.39 -7.03
N ALA A 43 17.97 -5.32 -6.20
CA ALA A 43 18.79 -6.07 -5.27
C ALA A 43 19.84 -6.94 -6.00
N LEU A 44 19.41 -7.71 -7.01
CA LEU A 44 20.28 -8.55 -7.83
C LEU A 44 21.31 -7.73 -8.62
N LEU A 45 20.90 -6.61 -9.22
CA LEU A 45 21.82 -5.68 -9.90
C LEU A 45 22.81 -5.04 -8.92
N GLY A 46 22.38 -4.77 -7.69
CA GLY A 46 23.21 -4.21 -6.62
C GLY A 46 24.24 -5.21 -6.07
N SER A 47 23.87 -6.49 -5.95
CA SER A 47 24.75 -7.56 -5.47
C SER A 47 25.77 -8.01 -6.53
N ASP A 48 25.33 -8.23 -7.76
CA ASP A 48 26.12 -8.98 -8.75
C ASP A 48 26.94 -8.08 -9.68
N VAL A 49 26.43 -6.90 -10.03
CA VAL A 49 27.02 -6.09 -11.13
C VAL A 49 27.89 -4.96 -10.60
N LEU A 50 27.62 -4.47 -9.39
CA LEU A 50 28.16 -3.18 -8.97
C LEU A 50 28.95 -3.23 -7.65
N HIS A 51 28.97 -4.33 -6.88
CA HIS A 51 29.66 -4.41 -5.56
C HIS A 51 29.47 -3.16 -4.70
N LEU A 52 28.25 -2.60 -4.70
CA LEU A 52 28.04 -1.22 -4.27
C LEU A 52 28.04 -1.11 -2.75
N ARG A 53 29.22 -0.87 -2.17
CA ARG A 53 29.35 -0.13 -0.90
C ARG A 53 28.93 1.35 -1.04
N LEU A 54 28.35 1.77 -2.16
CA LEU A 54 27.99 3.17 -2.43
C LEU A 54 26.95 3.74 -1.45
N ALA A 55 25.95 2.95 -1.05
CA ALA A 55 24.91 3.44 -0.13
C ALA A 55 25.46 3.68 1.28
N SER A 56 26.40 2.85 1.74
CA SER A 56 27.06 3.00 3.05
C SER A 56 28.14 4.09 3.08
N GLY A 57 28.71 4.45 1.91
CA GLY A 57 29.74 5.49 1.79
C GLY A 57 29.24 6.90 1.50
N HIS A 58 28.06 7.07 0.91
CA HIS A 58 27.59 8.38 0.43
C HIS A 58 26.10 8.62 0.73
N VAL A 59 25.82 9.53 1.67
CA VAL A 59 24.44 9.94 2.06
C VAL A 59 23.59 10.39 0.87
N TRP A 60 24.19 11.05 -0.12
CA TRP A 60 23.50 11.48 -1.33
C TRP A 60 23.03 10.31 -2.20
N VAL A 61 23.83 9.27 -2.32
CA VAL A 61 23.44 8.05 -3.06
C VAL A 61 22.29 7.35 -2.34
N ALA A 62 22.36 7.24 -1.00
CA ALA A 62 21.28 6.73 -0.18
C ALA A 62 19.97 7.52 -0.36
N LEU A 63 20.03 8.85 -0.38
CA LEU A 63 18.87 9.72 -0.61
C LEU A 63 18.28 9.54 -2.01
N VAL A 64 19.11 9.41 -3.04
CA VAL A 64 18.66 9.18 -4.42
C VAL A 64 17.96 7.82 -4.53
N ILE A 65 18.56 6.75 -3.99
CA ILE A 65 17.97 5.41 -3.98
C ILE A 65 16.63 5.42 -3.22
N ALA A 66 16.60 6.00 -2.03
CA ALA A 66 15.38 6.13 -1.24
C ALA A 66 14.28 6.90 -1.98
N THR A 67 14.63 7.98 -2.67
CA THR A 67 13.68 8.79 -3.43
C THR A 67 13.14 8.02 -4.63
N LEU A 68 14.01 7.38 -5.42
CA LEU A 68 13.60 6.57 -6.57
C LEU A 68 12.72 5.40 -6.12
N GLY A 69 13.12 4.72 -5.04
CA GLY A 69 12.34 3.69 -4.40
C GLY A 69 10.96 4.19 -3.96
N ALA A 70 10.89 5.32 -3.26
CA ALA A 70 9.63 5.90 -2.80
C ALA A 70 8.71 6.32 -3.95
N VAL A 71 9.26 6.92 -5.00
CA VAL A 71 8.52 7.32 -6.21
C VAL A 71 8.00 6.09 -6.95
N LEU A 72 8.80 5.04 -7.06
CA LEU A 72 8.38 3.78 -7.68
C LEU A 72 7.26 3.13 -6.86
N PHE A 73 7.50 2.88 -5.56
CA PHE A 73 6.56 2.23 -4.66
C PHE A 73 5.26 3.03 -4.54
N GLY A 74 5.36 4.27 -4.05
CA GLY A 74 4.19 5.13 -3.82
C GLY A 74 3.54 5.60 -5.12
N GLY A 75 4.31 5.79 -6.19
CA GLY A 75 3.82 6.24 -7.49
C GLY A 75 3.01 5.17 -8.22
N VAL A 76 3.53 3.93 -8.29
CA VAL A 76 2.85 2.80 -8.93
C VAL A 76 1.60 2.44 -8.13
N LEU A 77 1.74 2.20 -6.82
CA LEU A 77 0.62 1.84 -5.94
C LEU A 77 -0.45 2.94 -5.95
N GLY A 78 -0.05 4.19 -5.72
CA GLY A 78 -0.97 5.33 -5.71
C GLY A 78 -1.66 5.53 -7.06
N SER A 79 -0.96 5.37 -8.18
CA SER A 79 -1.58 5.53 -9.51
C SER A 79 -2.62 4.45 -9.78
N LEU A 80 -2.31 3.19 -9.46
CA LEU A 80 -3.22 2.07 -9.67
C LEU A 80 -4.44 2.13 -8.74
N GLN A 81 -4.24 2.48 -7.46
CA GLN A 81 -5.34 2.72 -6.53
C GLN A 81 -6.23 3.89 -6.97
N TRP A 82 -5.64 4.97 -7.49
CA TRP A 82 -6.39 6.14 -7.97
C TRP A 82 -7.37 5.79 -9.09
N LEU A 83 -7.04 4.83 -9.97
CA LEU A 83 -7.93 4.37 -11.03
C LEU A 83 -9.25 3.82 -10.49
N VAL A 84 -9.25 3.26 -9.28
CA VAL A 84 -10.43 2.74 -8.57
C VAL A 84 -11.11 3.86 -7.80
N VAL A 85 -10.35 4.62 -7.01
CA VAL A 85 -10.87 5.68 -6.13
C VAL A 85 -11.62 6.76 -6.92
N ARG A 86 -11.12 7.13 -8.10
CA ARG A 86 -11.74 8.14 -8.96
C ARG A 86 -13.13 7.76 -9.46
N GLU A 87 -13.49 6.47 -9.45
CA GLU A 87 -14.82 6.01 -9.85
C GLU A 87 -15.89 6.35 -8.79
N ARG A 88 -15.46 6.71 -7.56
CA ARG A 88 -16.36 7.06 -6.44
C ARG A 88 -16.28 8.51 -6.01
N VAL A 89 -15.09 9.10 -6.06
CA VAL A 89 -14.84 10.44 -5.52
C VAL A 89 -13.95 11.25 -6.44
N ALA A 90 -14.23 12.55 -6.54
CA ALA A 90 -13.47 13.50 -7.36
C ALA A 90 -12.14 13.90 -6.69
N VAL A 91 -11.25 12.93 -6.46
CA VAL A 91 -9.92 13.17 -5.89
C VAL A 91 -8.90 13.41 -7.01
N PRO A 92 -8.16 14.54 -6.99
CA PRO A 92 -7.10 14.79 -7.96
C PRO A 92 -6.00 13.72 -7.90
N ARG A 93 -5.59 13.20 -9.07
CA ARG A 93 -4.54 12.17 -9.18
C ARG A 93 -3.28 12.55 -8.43
N LYS A 94 -2.80 13.78 -8.64
CA LYS A 94 -1.57 14.28 -8.01
C LYS A 94 -1.64 14.18 -6.49
N ALA A 95 -2.74 14.64 -5.88
CA ALA A 95 -2.92 14.62 -4.42
C ALA A 95 -2.92 13.18 -3.87
N TRP A 96 -3.62 12.26 -4.54
CA TRP A 96 -3.67 10.86 -4.14
C TRP A 96 -2.29 10.18 -4.25
N VAL A 97 -1.60 10.37 -5.37
CA VAL A 97 -0.28 9.78 -5.60
C VAL A 97 0.75 10.34 -4.60
N THR A 98 0.75 11.65 -4.33
CA THR A 98 1.66 12.24 -3.33
C THR A 98 1.40 11.71 -1.92
N ALA A 99 0.14 11.41 -1.58
CA ALA A 99 -0.21 10.79 -0.30
C ALA A 99 0.28 9.34 -0.17
N ASN A 100 0.69 8.70 -1.27
CA ASN A 100 1.35 7.39 -1.25
C ASN A 100 2.88 7.53 -1.23
N ILE A 101 3.43 8.48 -1.99
CA ILE A 101 4.89 8.70 -2.07
C ILE A 101 5.48 9.18 -0.73
N GLY A 102 4.80 10.09 -0.02
CA GLY A 102 5.31 10.63 1.25
C GLY A 102 5.61 9.56 2.30
N PRO A 103 4.62 8.73 2.68
CA PRO A 103 4.85 7.60 3.57
C PRO A 103 5.87 6.59 3.03
N ALA A 104 5.88 6.31 1.73
CA ALA A 104 6.88 5.44 1.12
C ALA A 104 8.30 6.01 1.27
N LEU A 105 8.49 7.34 1.17
CA LEU A 105 9.79 7.96 1.40
C LEU A 105 10.25 7.80 2.84
N LEU A 106 9.36 7.97 3.82
CA LEU A 106 9.66 7.71 5.23
C LEU A 106 10.03 6.24 5.44
N ALA A 107 9.30 5.33 4.80
CA ALA A 107 9.58 3.89 4.81
C ALA A 107 11.00 3.58 4.32
N TRP A 108 11.36 4.17 3.19
CA TRP A 108 12.69 4.01 2.62
C TRP A 108 13.79 4.58 3.52
N LEU A 109 13.61 5.78 4.05
CA LEU A 109 14.64 6.46 4.84
C LEU A 109 14.81 5.85 6.24
N LEU A 110 13.73 5.38 6.87
CA LEU A 110 13.74 4.97 8.27
C LEU A 110 13.83 3.45 8.47
N VAL A 111 13.45 2.66 7.46
CA VAL A 111 13.41 1.19 7.57
C VAL A 111 14.33 0.54 6.55
N ILE A 112 14.11 0.80 5.26
CA ILE A 112 14.84 0.08 4.19
C ILE A 112 16.31 0.48 4.13
N MET A 113 16.62 1.77 4.05
CA MET A 113 18.01 2.23 3.93
C MET A 113 18.85 1.86 5.16
N PRO A 114 18.39 2.03 6.41
CA PRO A 114 19.14 1.58 7.57
C PRO A 114 19.44 0.08 7.56
N ALA A 115 18.47 -0.76 7.17
CA ALA A 115 18.67 -2.21 7.08
C ALA A 115 19.69 -2.58 5.98
N VAL A 116 19.57 -1.98 4.79
CA VAL A 116 20.51 -2.17 3.67
C VAL A 116 21.92 -1.74 4.06
N ILE A 117 22.07 -0.55 4.66
CA ILE A 117 23.39 -0.05 5.11
C ILE A 117 23.97 -0.95 6.21
N GLY A 118 23.13 -1.44 7.13
CA GLY A 118 23.53 -2.37 8.18
C GLY A 118 24.06 -3.70 7.63
N ALA A 119 23.35 -4.27 6.65
CA ALA A 119 23.75 -5.50 5.99
C ALA A 119 25.08 -5.33 5.22
N GLN A 120 25.22 -4.22 4.48
CA GLN A 120 26.45 -3.90 3.77
C GLN A 120 27.68 -3.76 4.69
N LYS A 121 27.50 -3.16 5.88
CA LYS A 121 28.60 -2.99 6.84
C LYS A 121 29.00 -4.29 7.52
N SER A 122 28.06 -5.21 7.67
CA SER A 122 28.25 -6.50 8.35
C SER A 122 28.57 -7.65 7.41
N ASP A 123 28.76 -7.36 6.11
CA ASP A 123 28.98 -8.35 5.04
C ASP A 123 27.88 -9.44 4.99
N GLN A 124 26.65 -9.04 5.33
CA GLN A 124 25.45 -9.88 5.27
C GLN A 124 24.76 -9.74 3.92
N ASP A 125 23.87 -10.68 3.60
CA ASP A 125 23.08 -10.64 2.37
C ASP A 125 22.19 -9.39 2.30
N VAL A 126 22.59 -8.45 1.44
CA VAL A 126 21.89 -7.18 1.19
C VAL A 126 20.53 -7.42 0.55
N SER A 127 20.40 -8.46 -0.28
CA SER A 127 19.14 -8.80 -0.95
C SER A 127 18.11 -9.27 0.08
N MET A 128 18.53 -10.12 1.02
CA MET A 128 17.69 -10.55 2.13
C MET A 128 17.31 -9.37 3.04
N ALA A 129 18.27 -8.54 3.44
CA ALA A 129 18.00 -7.37 4.27
C ALA A 129 17.05 -6.37 3.59
N TYR A 130 17.21 -6.15 2.28
CA TYR A 130 16.31 -5.33 1.48
C TYR A 130 14.89 -5.92 1.46
N LEU A 131 14.74 -7.22 1.21
CA LEU A 131 13.44 -7.89 1.14
C LEU A 131 12.70 -7.86 2.48
N LEU A 132 13.41 -8.15 3.58
CA LEU A 132 12.86 -8.08 4.93
C LEU A 132 12.48 -6.66 5.32
N ALA A 133 13.34 -5.69 5.03
CA ALA A 133 13.04 -4.30 5.34
C ALA A 133 11.92 -3.76 4.46
N ALA A 134 11.85 -4.14 3.18
CA ALA A 134 10.74 -3.78 2.31
C ALA A 134 9.43 -4.38 2.83
N SER A 135 9.40 -5.66 3.21
CA SER A 135 8.20 -6.29 3.78
C SER A 135 7.77 -5.62 5.10
N GLN A 136 8.71 -5.33 5.99
CA GLN A 136 8.46 -4.60 7.25
C GLN A 136 8.02 -3.16 7.00
N SER A 137 8.55 -2.50 5.97
CA SER A 137 8.21 -1.12 5.65
C SER A 137 6.79 -0.99 5.10
N LEU A 138 6.24 -2.07 4.55
CA LEU A 138 4.82 -2.14 4.22
C LEU A 138 3.95 -2.10 5.49
N ALA A 139 4.45 -2.56 6.65
CA ALA A 139 3.80 -2.39 7.95
C ALA A 139 3.67 -0.93 8.41
N LEU A 140 4.23 0.03 7.67
CA LEU A 140 3.88 1.46 7.76
C LEU A 140 2.52 1.78 7.14
N GLY A 141 1.70 0.77 6.88
CA GLY A 141 0.28 0.85 6.56
C GLY A 141 -0.52 1.92 7.30
N PRO A 142 -0.32 2.13 8.61
CA PRO A 142 -0.97 3.23 9.33
C PRO A 142 -0.56 4.62 8.82
N LEU A 143 0.70 4.83 8.43
CA LEU A 143 1.17 6.08 7.82
C LEU A 143 0.57 6.29 6.42
N LEU A 144 0.48 5.23 5.62
CA LEU A 144 -0.21 5.27 4.32
C LEU A 144 -1.70 5.59 4.50
N GLY A 145 -2.36 4.88 5.41
CA GLY A 145 -3.76 5.11 5.75
C GLY A 145 -4.00 6.53 6.26
N LEU A 146 -3.13 7.05 7.14
CA LEU A 146 -3.21 8.43 7.62
C LEU A 146 -3.08 9.41 6.46
N SER A 147 -2.04 9.29 5.63
CA SER A 147 -1.81 10.23 4.53
C SER A 147 -2.97 10.23 3.52
N GLN A 148 -3.46 9.05 3.14
CA GLN A 148 -4.62 8.92 2.25
C GLN A 148 -5.90 9.46 2.90
N SER A 149 -6.10 9.23 4.21
CA SER A 149 -7.28 9.72 4.92
C SER A 149 -7.38 11.24 4.94
N LEU A 150 -6.24 11.96 4.97
CA LEU A 150 -6.21 13.41 4.88
C LEU A 150 -6.69 13.93 3.52
N VAL A 151 -6.42 13.18 2.44
CA VAL A 151 -6.97 13.46 1.11
C VAL A 151 -8.48 13.18 1.09
N LEU A 152 -8.90 12.07 1.68
CA LEU A 152 -10.31 11.66 1.75
C LEU A 152 -11.17 12.57 2.62
N ARG A 153 -10.59 13.25 3.61
CA ARG A 153 -11.29 14.18 4.51
C ARG A 153 -12.12 15.24 3.77
N LYS A 154 -11.72 15.59 2.54
CA LYS A 154 -12.41 16.59 1.71
C LYS A 154 -13.63 16.03 0.96
N VAL A 155 -13.78 14.71 0.86
CA VAL A 155 -14.76 14.06 -0.03
C VAL A 155 -15.66 13.04 0.65
N THR A 156 -15.33 12.59 1.87
CA THR A 156 -16.15 11.65 2.63
C THR A 156 -16.15 11.97 4.13
N SER A 157 -17.31 11.83 4.76
CA SER A 157 -17.48 11.91 6.22
C SER A 157 -16.81 10.76 6.98
N ARG A 158 -16.55 9.63 6.31
CA ARG A 158 -15.96 8.41 6.89
C ARG A 158 -14.44 8.34 6.74
N TRP A 159 -13.79 9.45 6.39
CA TRP A 159 -12.35 9.49 6.09
C TRP A 159 -11.48 8.87 7.20
N ALA A 160 -11.80 9.10 8.47
CA ALA A 160 -11.01 8.59 9.60
C ALA A 160 -10.98 7.06 9.68
N TRP A 161 -12.07 6.41 9.25
CA TRP A 161 -12.14 4.95 9.21
C TRP A 161 -11.22 4.32 8.18
N TRP A 162 -10.75 5.09 7.19
CA TRP A 162 -9.71 4.65 6.27
C TRP A 162 -8.42 4.27 7.00
N ILE A 163 -8.08 4.99 8.09
CA ILE A 163 -6.92 4.69 8.93
C ILE A 163 -7.12 3.33 9.61
N GLY A 164 -8.27 3.15 10.28
CA GLY A 164 -8.62 1.91 10.97
C GLY A 164 -8.66 0.72 10.02
N ALA A 165 -9.18 0.91 8.80
CA ALA A 165 -9.20 -0.11 7.76
C ALA A 165 -7.80 -0.54 7.30
N ASN A 166 -6.89 0.41 7.11
CA ASN A 166 -5.50 0.11 6.77
C ASN A 166 -4.84 -0.65 7.93
N LEU A 167 -4.96 -0.14 9.16
CA LEU A 167 -4.41 -0.79 10.35
C LEU A 167 -4.95 -2.22 10.53
N ALA A 168 -6.26 -2.43 10.40
CA ALA A 168 -6.89 -3.74 10.54
C ALA A 168 -6.42 -4.71 9.43
N SER A 169 -6.33 -4.23 8.19
CA SER A 169 -5.81 -5.05 7.09
C SER A 169 -4.39 -5.50 7.39
N TRP A 170 -3.56 -4.62 7.94
CA TRP A 170 -2.19 -4.91 8.36
C TRP A 170 -2.11 -5.91 9.50
N LEU A 171 -2.84 -5.70 10.59
CA LEU A 171 -2.87 -6.65 11.70
C LEU A 171 -3.29 -8.06 11.25
N ILE A 172 -4.23 -8.15 10.30
CA ILE A 172 -4.63 -9.43 9.74
C ILE A 172 -3.50 -10.06 8.91
N VAL A 173 -2.72 -9.27 8.15
CA VAL A 173 -1.50 -9.77 7.47
C VAL A 173 -0.56 -10.40 8.50
N ASP A 174 -0.22 -9.65 9.55
CA ASP A 174 0.78 -10.06 10.54
C ASP A 174 0.31 -11.30 11.31
N ILE A 175 -0.97 -11.36 11.68
CA ILE A 175 -1.57 -12.54 12.32
C ILE A 175 -1.56 -13.72 11.36
N ALA A 176 -1.94 -13.55 10.09
CA ALA A 176 -1.93 -14.63 9.11
C ALA A 176 -0.51 -15.15 8.88
N LEU A 177 0.49 -14.27 8.76
CA LEU A 177 1.90 -14.62 8.65
C LEU A 177 2.38 -15.39 9.89
N LEU A 178 2.05 -14.92 11.09
CA LEU A 178 2.41 -15.59 12.34
C LEU A 178 1.76 -16.97 12.48
N LEU A 179 0.51 -17.11 12.04
CA LEU A 179 -0.19 -18.40 12.06
C LEU A 179 0.41 -19.36 11.02
N LEU A 180 0.67 -18.89 9.80
CA LEU A 180 1.36 -19.66 8.76
C LEU A 180 2.74 -20.11 9.25
N SER A 181 3.52 -19.20 9.85
CA SER A 181 4.85 -19.51 10.38
C SER A 181 4.81 -20.59 11.46
N ARG A 182 3.78 -20.58 12.32
CA ARG A 182 3.60 -21.60 13.36
C ARG A 182 3.08 -22.93 12.84
N LEU A 183 2.23 -22.94 11.82
CA LEU A 183 1.54 -24.15 11.34
C LEU A 183 2.40 -25.03 10.44
N SER A 184 3.39 -24.45 9.80
CA SER A 184 4.14 -25.09 8.73
C SER A 184 5.46 -25.72 9.16
N GLY A 185 5.96 -25.46 10.37
CA GLY A 185 7.23 -25.99 10.88
C GLY A 185 8.49 -25.47 10.17
N ASP A 186 8.40 -25.26 8.85
CA ASP A 186 9.45 -24.81 7.94
C ASP A 186 9.29 -23.34 7.49
N LEU A 187 8.16 -22.66 7.75
CA LEU A 187 8.00 -21.24 7.39
C LEU A 187 8.61 -20.34 8.47
N ASP A 188 9.93 -20.17 8.47
CA ASP A 188 10.60 -19.21 9.34
C ASP A 188 10.78 -17.84 8.64
N VAL A 189 9.66 -17.21 8.28
CA VAL A 189 9.61 -15.84 7.71
C VAL A 189 10.26 -14.81 8.66
N LEU A 190 10.29 -15.11 9.97
CA LEU A 190 10.87 -14.24 11.01
C LEU A 190 12.39 -14.43 11.18
N ARG A 191 12.97 -15.57 10.76
CA ARG A 191 14.43 -15.81 10.76
C ARG A 191 15.10 -15.54 9.41
N GLY A 192 14.33 -15.34 8.34
CA GLY A 192 14.85 -15.05 7.00
C GLY A 192 14.99 -16.27 6.08
N ASP A 193 14.49 -17.44 6.50
CA ASP A 193 14.52 -18.67 5.68
C ASP A 193 13.24 -18.87 4.84
N GLY A 194 12.20 -18.04 5.06
CA GLY A 194 10.95 -18.08 4.31
C GLY A 194 11.15 -17.73 2.84
N ALA A 195 10.48 -18.47 1.94
CA ALA A 195 10.59 -18.23 0.51
C ALA A 195 9.98 -16.86 0.15
N VAL A 196 10.66 -16.09 -0.70
CA VAL A 196 10.17 -14.79 -1.21
C VAL A 196 8.73 -14.89 -1.75
N ALA A 197 8.37 -16.03 -2.35
CA ALA A 197 7.02 -16.33 -2.84
C ALA A 197 5.94 -16.25 -1.73
N GLU A 198 6.26 -16.59 -0.48
CA GLU A 198 5.32 -16.59 0.65
C GLU A 198 5.03 -15.17 1.14
N VAL A 199 6.05 -14.30 1.11
CA VAL A 199 5.87 -12.86 1.37
C VAL A 199 4.96 -12.25 0.31
N TYR A 200 5.16 -12.62 -0.97
CA TYR A 200 4.30 -12.18 -2.07
C TYR A 200 2.85 -12.64 -1.90
N LEU A 201 2.62 -13.92 -1.62
CA LEU A 201 1.28 -14.49 -1.50
C LEU A 201 0.52 -13.89 -0.31
N SER A 202 1.20 -13.70 0.81
CA SER A 202 0.63 -13.08 2.01
C SER A 202 0.24 -11.62 1.78
N LEU A 203 1.11 -10.82 1.16
CA LEU A 203 0.80 -9.42 0.82
C LEU A 203 -0.37 -9.32 -0.16
N ILE A 204 -0.41 -10.17 -1.18
CA ILE A 204 -1.52 -10.23 -2.15
C ILE A 204 -2.84 -10.62 -1.46
N ALA A 205 -2.80 -11.57 -0.53
CA ALA A 205 -3.98 -12.08 0.19
C ALA A 205 -4.70 -11.02 1.05
N THR A 206 -4.09 -9.86 1.28
CA THR A 206 -4.60 -8.83 2.21
C THR A 206 -5.26 -7.65 1.51
N THR A 207 -5.05 -7.54 0.19
CA THR A 207 -5.76 -6.64 -0.71
C THR A 207 -7.30 -6.73 -0.66
N PRO A 208 -7.94 -7.90 -0.39
CA PRO A 208 -9.38 -7.98 -0.26
C PRO A 208 -9.93 -7.19 0.94
N LEU A 209 -9.20 -7.13 2.06
CA LEU A 209 -9.66 -6.49 3.29
C LEU A 209 -9.73 -4.96 3.15
N THR A 210 -8.67 -4.37 2.60
CA THR A 210 -8.66 -2.93 2.26
C THR A 210 -9.72 -2.59 1.20
N GLY A 211 -10.02 -3.52 0.29
CA GLY A 211 -11.08 -3.35 -0.71
C GLY A 211 -12.48 -3.23 -0.12
N ARG A 212 -12.81 -4.02 0.92
CA ARG A 212 -14.11 -3.92 1.60
C ARG A 212 -14.27 -2.58 2.30
N ALA A 213 -13.20 -2.15 2.99
CA ALA A 213 -13.20 -0.86 3.64
C ALA A 213 -13.31 0.31 2.65
N LEU A 214 -12.67 0.20 1.48
CA LEU A 214 -12.80 1.20 0.43
C LEU A 214 -14.25 1.36 -0.02
N LEU A 215 -14.95 0.27 -0.29
CA LEU A 215 -16.37 0.34 -0.69
C LEU A 215 -17.23 1.01 0.38
N TRP A 216 -16.92 0.81 1.66
CA TRP A 216 -17.69 1.37 2.76
C TRP A 216 -17.35 2.83 3.07
N VAL A 217 -16.07 3.22 3.02
CA VAL A 217 -15.60 4.60 3.25
C VAL A 217 -16.02 5.51 2.10
N LEU A 218 -16.04 5.00 0.87
CA LEU A 218 -16.39 5.73 -0.34
C LEU A 218 -17.81 5.42 -0.83
N ALA A 219 -18.66 4.88 0.05
CA ALA A 219 -20.07 4.64 -0.27
C ALA A 219 -20.77 5.99 -0.59
N PRO A 220 -21.69 6.04 -1.56
CA PRO A 220 -22.37 7.29 -1.95
C PRO A 220 -23.04 8.02 -0.78
N SER A 221 -23.59 7.27 0.18
CA SER A 221 -24.22 7.83 1.39
C SER A 221 -23.25 8.50 2.37
N ALA A 222 -21.94 8.31 2.20
CA ALA A 222 -20.91 8.88 3.06
C ALA A 222 -20.23 10.11 2.43
N LEU A 223 -20.50 10.40 1.15
CA LEU A 223 -19.85 11.46 0.41
C LEU A 223 -20.29 12.82 0.92
N THR A 224 -19.33 13.74 1.02
CA THR A 224 -19.64 15.13 1.39
C THR A 224 -20.31 15.82 0.19
N PRO A 225 -21.42 16.54 0.40
CA PRO A 225 -22.04 17.33 -0.67
C PRO A 225 -21.02 18.30 -1.25
N LEU A 226 -21.02 18.46 -2.58
CA LEU A 226 -20.29 19.57 -3.18
C LEU A 226 -20.93 20.89 -2.70
N PRO A 227 -20.14 21.93 -2.42
CA PRO A 227 -20.71 23.26 -2.24
C PRO A 227 -21.57 23.58 -3.45
N GLU A 228 -22.82 23.99 -3.22
CA GLU A 228 -23.63 24.56 -4.31
C GLU A 228 -22.86 25.78 -4.85
N ASP A 229 -22.57 25.80 -6.15
CA ASP A 229 -22.00 26.98 -6.79
C ASP A 229 -22.98 28.15 -6.53
N PRO A 230 -22.51 29.29 -5.98
CA PRO A 230 -23.34 30.43 -5.63
C PRO A 230 -23.96 31.14 -6.84
#